data_AF-A0A1I0A4W6-F1
#
_entry.id   AF-A0A1I0A4W6-F1
#
_cell.length_a   1.000
_cell.length_b   1.000
_cell.length_c   1.000
_cell.angle_alpha   90.00
_cell.angle_beta   90.00
_cell.angle_gamma   90.00
#
_symmetry.space_group_name_H-M   'P 1'
#
loop_
_entity.id
_entity.type
_entity.pdbx_description
1 polymer ?
#
loop_
_entity_poly.entity_id
_entity_poly.type
_entity_poly.pdbx_seq_one_letter_code
_entity_poly.pdbx_strand_id
1 'polypeptide(L)'
;MATRKKKVIITGVSREQADEAFATYAKNDAQLQKINADIELQCAKIREKYADRIATLTGDRDQAFDTLQAFATENQAELFAKKKSLDMAHGTIGFRTGTPKLKTLKGFTWASALELAKRFLPMTYIRQTEEIAKDRLLADRDLKEVAVYDTPNGDMREVSMTEAMAVCGIQVVQDEAFYVEPKKEETT
;
A
#
# COMPACT_ATOMS: atom_id res chain seq x y z
N MET A 1 22.08 0.94 -19.31
CA MET A 1 23.00 1.55 -18.33
C MET A 1 22.70 3.05 -18.29
N ALA A 2 22.07 3.55 -17.23
CA ALA A 2 21.82 4.98 -17.07
C ALA A 2 23.07 5.62 -16.45
N THR A 3 23.82 6.36 -17.25
CA THR A 3 24.97 7.14 -16.79
C THR A 3 24.49 8.18 -15.78
N ARG A 4 24.92 8.06 -14.52
CA ARG A 4 24.61 9.02 -13.46
C ARG A 4 25.13 10.40 -13.87
N LYS A 5 24.24 11.30 -14.29
CA LYS A 5 24.59 12.70 -14.56
C LYS A 5 25.09 13.33 -13.26
N LYS A 6 26.32 13.87 -13.29
CA LYS A 6 26.91 14.59 -12.15
C LYS A 6 26.02 15.79 -11.81
N LYS A 7 25.64 15.95 -10.54
CA LYS A 7 24.87 17.10 -10.06
C LYS A 7 25.72 18.36 -10.26
N VAL A 8 25.27 19.25 -11.14
CA VAL A 8 25.90 20.57 -11.32
C VAL A 8 25.50 21.41 -10.12
N ILE A 9 26.49 21.96 -9.41
CA ILE A 9 26.26 22.88 -8.30
C ILE A 9 26.03 24.26 -8.91
N ILE A 10 24.86 24.84 -8.69
CA ILE A 10 24.49 26.17 -9.14
C ILE A 10 24.79 27.14 -7.98
N THR A 11 25.63 28.14 -8.20
CA THR A 11 25.99 29.18 -7.20
C THR A 11 26.03 30.56 -7.85
N GLY A 12 25.86 31.63 -7.05
CA GLY A 12 26.00 33.01 -7.53
C GLY A 12 24.92 33.46 -8.52
N VAL A 13 23.68 32.96 -8.37
CA VAL A 13 22.55 33.25 -9.26
C VAL A 13 22.00 34.66 -8.98
N SER A 14 21.82 35.48 -10.01
CA SER A 14 21.20 36.80 -9.90
C SER A 14 19.68 36.71 -9.76
N ARG A 15 19.02 37.82 -9.39
CA ARG A 15 17.55 37.86 -9.31
C ARG A 15 16.92 37.57 -10.67
N GLU A 16 17.48 38.13 -11.72
CA GLU A 16 17.01 37.98 -13.10
C GLU A 16 17.14 36.53 -13.57
N GLN A 17 18.26 35.87 -13.25
CA GLN A 17 18.46 34.45 -13.56
C GLN A 17 17.48 33.55 -12.78
N ALA A 18 17.17 33.90 -11.53
CA ALA A 18 16.17 33.18 -10.74
C ALA A 18 14.76 33.37 -11.31
N ASP A 19 14.40 34.57 -11.75
CA ASP A 19 13.09 34.85 -12.38
C ASP A 19 12.96 34.13 -13.74
N GLU A 20 14.02 34.09 -14.55
CA GLU A 20 14.06 33.32 -15.80
C GLU A 20 13.96 31.80 -15.55
N ALA A 21 14.66 31.30 -14.53
CA ALA A 21 14.57 29.91 -14.12
C ALA A 21 13.15 29.56 -13.61
N PHE A 22 12.50 30.47 -12.88
CA PHE A 22 11.12 30.28 -12.42
C PHE A 22 10.14 30.25 -13.59
N ALA A 23 10.28 31.16 -14.56
CA ALA A 23 9.44 31.17 -15.77
C ALA A 23 9.60 29.86 -16.56
N THR A 24 10.84 29.36 -16.70
CA THR A 24 11.13 28.08 -17.34
C THR A 24 10.54 26.91 -16.56
N TYR A 25 10.69 26.92 -15.22
CA TYR A 25 10.12 25.90 -14.34
C TYR A 25 8.60 25.84 -14.47
N ALA A 26 7.92 26.98 -14.35
CA ALA A 26 6.46 27.07 -14.45
C ALA A 26 5.93 26.57 -15.80
N LYS A 27 6.58 26.98 -16.90
CA LYS A 27 6.21 26.51 -18.25
C LYS A 27 6.38 25.00 -18.40
N ASN A 28 7.51 24.45 -17.94
CA ASN A 28 7.79 23.03 -18.06
C ASN A 28 6.87 22.19 -17.17
N ASP A 29 6.59 22.66 -15.94
CA ASP A 29 5.66 22.01 -15.02
C ASP A 29 4.24 21.94 -15.63
N ALA A 30 3.74 23.03 -16.19
CA ALA A 30 2.46 23.06 -16.88
C ALA A 30 2.42 22.11 -18.10
N GLN A 31 3.51 22.03 -18.87
CA GLN A 31 3.61 21.08 -19.99
C GLN A 31 3.63 19.62 -19.52
N LEU A 32 4.34 19.30 -18.44
CA LEU A 32 4.35 17.97 -17.84
C LEU A 32 2.95 17.57 -17.35
N GLN A 33 2.26 18.48 -16.66
CA GLN A 33 0.88 18.26 -16.21
C GLN A 33 -0.05 17.99 -17.41
N LYS A 34 0.05 18.77 -18.48
CA LYS A 34 -0.74 18.55 -19.71
C LYS A 34 -0.46 17.20 -20.36
N ILE A 35 0.80 16.80 -20.47
CA ILE A 35 1.18 15.49 -21.04
C ILE A 35 0.63 14.35 -20.19
N ASN A 36 0.77 14.43 -18.85
CA ASN A 36 0.23 13.42 -17.96
C ASN A 36 -1.30 13.33 -18.04
N ALA A 37 -1.99 14.47 -18.10
CA ALA A 37 -3.45 14.49 -18.28
C ALA A 37 -3.88 13.86 -19.61
N ASP A 38 -3.15 14.10 -20.71
CA ASP A 38 -3.43 13.44 -22.00
C ASP A 38 -3.15 11.93 -21.95
N ILE A 39 -2.07 11.50 -21.30
CA ILE A 39 -1.78 10.08 -21.08
C ILE A 39 -2.93 9.42 -20.31
N GLU A 40 -3.38 10.03 -19.21
CA GLU A 40 -4.49 9.51 -18.41
C GLU A 40 -5.79 9.43 -19.22
N LEU A 41 -6.09 10.46 -20.02
CA LEU A 41 -7.24 10.47 -20.91
C LEU A 41 -7.16 9.36 -21.97
N GLN A 42 -5.99 9.14 -22.57
CA GLN A 42 -5.79 8.06 -23.54
C GLN A 42 -5.91 6.68 -22.88
N CYS A 43 -5.35 6.50 -21.68
CA CYS A 43 -5.52 5.28 -20.89
C CYS A 43 -6.99 5.02 -20.58
N ALA A 44 -7.76 6.05 -20.20
CA ALA A 44 -9.19 5.93 -19.96
C ALA A 44 -9.95 5.52 -21.23
N LYS A 45 -9.69 6.17 -22.37
CA LYS A 45 -10.31 5.84 -23.66
C LYS A 45 -10.03 4.40 -24.10
N ILE A 46 -8.79 3.92 -23.92
CA ILE A 46 -8.44 2.54 -24.26
C ILE A 46 -9.17 1.56 -23.33
N ARG A 47 -9.24 1.85 -22.03
CA ARG A 47 -9.98 1.01 -21.07
C ARG A 47 -11.47 0.95 -21.43
N GLU A 48 -12.08 2.09 -21.72
CA GLU A 48 -13.48 2.18 -22.12
C GLU A 48 -13.75 1.40 -23.41
N LYS A 49 -12.91 1.58 -24.44
CA LYS A 49 -13.04 0.86 -25.72
C LYS A 49 -13.09 -0.67 -25.58
N TYR A 50 -12.39 -1.23 -24.60
CA TYR A 50 -12.36 -2.68 -24.38
C TYR A 50 -13.25 -3.15 -23.22
N ALA A 51 -13.90 -2.24 -22.49
CA ALA A 51 -14.69 -2.58 -21.31
C ALA A 51 -15.80 -3.59 -21.63
N ASP A 52 -16.63 -3.31 -22.65
CA ASP A 52 -17.74 -4.19 -23.04
C ASP A 52 -17.27 -5.55 -23.55
N ARG A 53 -16.17 -5.57 -24.32
CA ARG A 53 -15.59 -6.82 -24.82
C ARG A 53 -15.00 -7.66 -23.69
N ILE A 54 -14.32 -7.02 -22.73
CA ILE A 54 -13.80 -7.70 -21.54
C ILE A 54 -14.96 -8.25 -20.72
N ALA A 55 -16.03 -7.47 -20.52
CA ALA A 55 -17.21 -7.90 -19.77
C ALA A 55 -17.88 -9.11 -20.42
N THR A 56 -18.09 -9.06 -21.75
CA THR A 56 -18.69 -10.17 -22.52
C THR A 56 -17.83 -11.42 -22.43
N LEU A 57 -16.53 -11.33 -22.75
CA LEU A 57 -15.63 -12.49 -22.70
C LEU A 57 -15.48 -13.05 -21.28
N THR A 58 -15.53 -12.19 -20.26
CA THR A 58 -15.50 -12.62 -18.86
C THR A 58 -16.78 -13.38 -18.52
N GLY A 59 -17.95 -12.86 -18.90
CA GLY A 59 -19.23 -13.53 -18.72
C GLY A 59 -19.30 -14.89 -19.41
N ASP A 60 -18.91 -14.97 -20.69
CA ASP A 60 -18.89 -16.22 -21.45
C ASP A 60 -17.93 -17.25 -20.83
N ARG A 61 -16.73 -16.80 -20.41
CA ARG A 61 -15.75 -17.64 -19.72
C ARG A 61 -16.30 -18.17 -18.41
N ASP A 62 -16.95 -17.32 -17.61
CA ASP A 62 -17.46 -17.70 -16.29
C ASP A 62 -18.66 -18.66 -16.43
N GLN A 63 -19.56 -18.43 -17.39
CA GLN A 63 -20.64 -19.37 -17.72
C GLN A 63 -20.12 -20.73 -18.20
N ALA A 64 -19.07 -20.73 -19.04
CA ALA A 64 -18.41 -21.96 -19.47
C ALA A 64 -17.74 -22.68 -18.29
N PHE A 65 -17.10 -21.93 -17.38
CA PHE A 65 -16.51 -22.48 -16.15
C PHE A 65 -17.57 -23.13 -15.26
N ASP A 66 -18.71 -22.46 -15.03
CA ASP A 66 -19.81 -22.99 -14.21
C ASP A 66 -20.38 -24.28 -14.81
N THR A 67 -20.49 -24.34 -16.14
CA THR A 67 -20.93 -25.55 -16.85
C THR A 67 -19.95 -26.71 -16.65
N LEU A 68 -18.65 -26.46 -16.78
CA LEU A 68 -17.61 -27.47 -16.52
C LEU A 68 -17.60 -27.91 -15.05
N GLN A 69 -17.81 -26.97 -14.13
CA GLN A 69 -17.89 -27.27 -12.71
C GLN A 69 -19.11 -28.14 -12.38
N ALA A 70 -20.29 -27.82 -12.92
CA ALA A 70 -21.50 -28.61 -12.75
C ALA A 70 -21.29 -30.05 -13.24
N PHE A 71 -20.79 -30.23 -14.46
CA PHE A 71 -20.46 -31.55 -15.00
C PHE A 71 -19.47 -32.32 -14.11
N ALA A 72 -18.38 -31.68 -13.67
CA ALA A 72 -17.37 -32.34 -12.84
C ALA A 72 -17.90 -32.73 -11.45
N THR A 73 -18.76 -31.89 -10.85
CA THR A 73 -19.36 -32.15 -9.53
C THR A 73 -20.44 -33.22 -9.60
N GLU A 74 -21.32 -33.20 -10.60
CA GLU A 74 -22.36 -34.22 -10.80
C GLU A 74 -21.76 -35.61 -11.03
N ASN A 75 -20.64 -35.67 -11.77
CA ASN A 75 -19.97 -36.91 -12.13
C ASN A 75 -18.74 -37.20 -11.25
N GLN A 76 -18.63 -36.54 -10.09
CA GLN A 76 -17.41 -36.58 -9.26
C GLN A 76 -17.07 -38.01 -8.79
N ALA A 77 -18.07 -38.76 -8.34
CA ALA A 77 -17.90 -40.11 -7.83
C ALA A 77 -17.51 -41.13 -8.91
N GLU A 78 -17.78 -40.84 -10.18
CA GLU A 78 -17.49 -41.74 -11.30
C GLU A 78 -16.17 -41.34 -11.98
N LEU A 79 -16.08 -40.10 -12.45
CA LEU A 79 -14.96 -39.63 -13.27
C LEU A 79 -13.71 -39.30 -12.45
N PHE A 80 -13.86 -38.97 -11.16
CA PHE A 80 -12.77 -38.50 -10.30
C PHE A 80 -12.45 -39.43 -9.12
N ALA A 81 -13.01 -40.64 -9.08
CA ALA A 81 -12.77 -41.60 -7.99
C ALA A 81 -11.30 -42.05 -7.87
N LYS A 82 -10.64 -42.31 -9.00
CA LYS A 82 -9.25 -42.81 -9.04
C LYS A 82 -8.21 -41.70 -9.26
N LYS A 83 -8.55 -40.70 -10.07
CA LYS A 83 -7.68 -39.56 -10.39
C LYS A 83 -8.47 -38.28 -10.13
N LYS A 84 -7.85 -37.30 -9.49
CA LYS A 84 -8.49 -36.00 -9.20
C LYS A 84 -8.59 -35.07 -10.41
N SER A 85 -8.28 -35.55 -11.62
CA SER A 85 -8.28 -34.77 -12.85
C SER A 85 -8.75 -35.60 -14.04
N LEU A 86 -9.38 -34.93 -15.01
CA LEU A 86 -9.90 -35.47 -16.26
C LEU A 86 -9.29 -34.66 -17.42
N ASP A 87 -8.64 -35.36 -18.34
CA ASP A 87 -8.09 -34.78 -19.57
C ASP A 87 -9.18 -34.67 -20.65
N MET A 88 -9.28 -33.51 -21.30
CA MET A 88 -10.25 -33.18 -22.35
C MET A 88 -9.54 -32.58 -23.56
N ALA A 89 -10.23 -32.49 -24.69
CA ALA A 89 -9.65 -32.03 -25.96
C ALA A 89 -8.96 -30.65 -25.91
N HIS A 90 -9.38 -29.75 -25.00
CA HIS A 90 -8.85 -28.38 -24.87
C HIS A 90 -8.14 -28.11 -23.54
N GLY A 91 -7.89 -29.15 -22.73
CA GLY A 91 -7.20 -29.01 -21.45
C GLY A 91 -7.71 -29.98 -20.38
N THR A 92 -7.31 -29.75 -19.14
CA THR A 92 -7.63 -30.64 -18.03
C THR A 92 -8.51 -29.95 -17.00
N ILE A 93 -9.58 -30.61 -16.57
CA ILE A 93 -10.40 -30.19 -15.42
C ILE A 93 -10.13 -31.10 -14.23
N GLY A 94 -10.32 -30.62 -13.00
CA GLY A 94 -10.08 -31.45 -11.83
C GLY A 94 -10.24 -30.76 -10.48
N PHE A 95 -10.27 -31.58 -9.44
CA PHE A 95 -10.36 -31.15 -8.05
C PHE A 95 -8.98 -31.10 -7.42
N ARG A 96 -8.57 -29.91 -6.97
CA ARG A 96 -7.34 -29.75 -6.18
C ARG A 96 -7.68 -29.52 -4.72
N THR A 97 -6.94 -30.19 -3.83
CA THR A 97 -6.94 -29.85 -2.41
C THR A 97 -5.96 -28.69 -2.25
N GLY A 98 -6.48 -27.46 -2.14
CA GLY A 98 -5.65 -26.30 -1.86
C GLY A 98 -5.02 -26.37 -0.46
N THR A 99 -4.02 -25.53 -0.20
CA THR A 99 -3.48 -25.35 1.14
C THR A 99 -4.60 -25.05 2.13
N PRO A 100 -4.65 -25.68 3.32
CA PRO A 100 -5.64 -25.36 4.34
C PRO A 100 -5.69 -23.86 4.62
N LYS A 101 -6.90 -23.28 4.56
CA LYS A 101 -7.15 -21.87 4.87
C LYS A 101 -8.12 -21.78 6.03
N LEU A 102 -7.89 -20.84 6.94
CA LEU A 102 -8.86 -20.51 7.96
C LEU A 102 -9.94 -19.61 7.35
N LYS A 103 -11.20 -19.88 7.70
CA LYS A 103 -12.36 -19.05 7.38
C LYS A 103 -13.16 -18.88 8.66
N THR A 104 -13.76 -17.71 8.86
CA THR A 104 -14.69 -17.50 9.97
C THR A 104 -15.97 -18.29 9.74
N LEU A 105 -16.63 -18.69 10.84
CA LEU A 105 -17.97 -19.28 10.77
C LEU A 105 -18.96 -18.25 10.21
N LYS A 106 -20.08 -18.73 9.65
CA LYS A 106 -21.14 -17.85 9.15
C LYS A 106 -21.62 -16.93 10.28
N GLY A 107 -21.64 -15.62 10.02
CA GLY A 107 -22.01 -14.59 11.02
C GLY A 107 -20.85 -14.06 11.87
N PHE A 108 -19.63 -14.58 11.73
CA PHE A 108 -18.44 -14.08 12.42
C PHE A 108 -17.55 -13.24 11.52
N THR A 109 -17.04 -12.15 12.07
CA THR A 109 -15.95 -11.35 11.49
C THR A 109 -14.61 -11.77 12.12
N TRP A 110 -13.49 -11.52 11.43
CA TRP A 110 -12.17 -11.77 12.00
C TRP A 110 -11.91 -10.98 13.28
N ALA A 111 -12.47 -9.77 13.40
CA ALA A 111 -12.40 -8.99 14.63
C ALA A 111 -13.08 -9.71 15.80
N SER A 112 -14.31 -10.21 15.60
CA SER A 112 -15.00 -11.00 16.64
C SER A 112 -14.27 -12.30 16.98
N ALA A 113 -13.67 -12.96 15.98
CA ALA A 113 -12.86 -14.15 16.19
C ALA A 113 -11.56 -13.85 16.95
N LEU A 114 -10.94 -12.69 16.72
CA LEU A 114 -9.75 -12.25 17.44
C LEU A 114 -10.05 -11.99 18.92
N GLU A 115 -11.19 -11.36 19.24
CA GLU A 115 -11.60 -11.14 20.63
C GLU A 115 -11.86 -12.46 21.37
N LEU A 116 -12.47 -13.44 20.70
CA LEU A 116 -12.59 -14.79 21.25
C LEU A 116 -11.24 -15.51 21.37
N ALA A 117 -10.36 -15.35 20.38
CA ALA A 117 -9.01 -15.93 20.42
C ALA A 117 -8.21 -15.38 21.61
N LYS A 118 -8.26 -14.08 21.90
CA LYS A 118 -7.66 -13.45 23.08
C LYS A 118 -8.15 -14.06 24.40
N ARG A 119 -9.38 -14.57 24.43
CA ARG A 119 -9.99 -15.13 25.63
C ARG A 119 -9.76 -16.63 25.79
N PHE A 120 -9.76 -17.39 24.70
CA PHE A 120 -9.84 -18.84 24.74
C PHE A 120 -8.64 -19.57 24.13
N LEU A 121 -7.78 -18.89 23.38
CA LEU A 121 -6.61 -19.50 22.77
C LEU A 121 -5.32 -19.06 23.48
N PRO A 122 -4.28 -19.93 23.50
CA PRO A 122 -2.95 -19.53 23.91
C PRO A 122 -2.41 -18.34 23.10
N MET A 123 -1.59 -17.51 23.74
CA MET A 123 -0.98 -16.32 23.13
C MET A 123 -0.14 -16.62 21.88
N THR A 124 0.32 -17.85 21.69
CA THR A 124 1.08 -18.28 20.49
C THR A 124 0.27 -18.15 19.19
N TYR A 125 -1.05 -18.10 19.27
CA TYR A 125 -1.94 -17.92 18.12
C TYR A 125 -2.32 -16.45 17.86
N ILE A 126 -1.84 -15.53 18.69
CA ILE A 126 -2.14 -14.10 18.62
C ILE A 126 -0.86 -13.36 18.32
N ARG A 127 -0.84 -12.65 17.20
CA ARG A 127 0.28 -11.76 16.86
C ARG A 127 -0.01 -10.38 17.42
N GLN A 128 0.95 -9.83 18.14
CA GLN A 128 0.96 -8.43 18.53
C GLN A 128 2.01 -7.71 17.68
N THR A 129 1.65 -6.52 17.22
CA THR A 129 2.56 -5.61 16.55
C THR A 129 2.71 -4.42 17.47
N GLU A 130 3.94 -4.13 17.91
CA GLU A 130 4.26 -2.94 18.68
C GLU A 130 4.82 -1.88 17.73
N GLU A 131 4.32 -0.65 17.84
CA GLU A 131 4.82 0.48 17.09
C GLU A 131 5.03 1.68 18.01
N ILE A 132 6.01 2.51 17.68
CA ILE A 132 6.27 3.75 18.41
C ILE A 132 5.15 4.73 18.08
N ALA A 133 4.50 5.28 19.11
CA ALA A 133 3.50 6.34 18.98
C ALA A 133 4.15 7.68 18.59
N LYS A 134 4.56 7.82 17.33
CA LYS A 134 5.32 8.98 16.82
C LYS A 134 4.53 10.29 16.96
N ASP A 135 3.22 10.24 16.77
CA ASP A 135 2.30 11.35 16.94
C ASP A 135 2.31 11.86 18.39
N ARG A 136 2.28 10.95 19.38
CA ARG A 136 2.38 11.29 20.80
C ARG A 136 3.73 11.91 21.14
N LEU A 137 4.82 11.28 20.68
CA LEU A 137 6.17 11.83 20.87
C LEU A 137 6.26 13.28 20.33
N LEU A 138 5.74 13.52 19.12
CA LEU A 138 5.75 14.86 18.52
C LEU A 138 4.87 15.87 19.26
N ALA A 139 3.71 15.46 19.79
CA ALA A 139 2.83 16.32 20.58
C ALA A 139 3.46 16.70 21.93
N ASP A 140 4.16 15.76 22.55
CA ASP A 140 4.74 15.91 23.89
C ASP A 140 6.19 16.41 23.88
N ARG A 141 6.75 16.75 22.70
CA ARG A 141 8.16 17.11 22.51
C ARG A 141 8.68 18.23 23.43
N ASP A 142 7.78 19.15 23.82
CA ASP A 142 8.08 20.33 24.63
C ASP A 142 7.88 20.08 26.15
N LEU A 143 7.50 18.85 26.56
CA LEU A 143 7.40 18.49 27.97
C LEU A 143 8.78 18.52 28.64
N LYS A 144 8.84 19.23 29.77
CA LYS A 144 10.06 19.41 30.56
C LYS A 144 10.34 18.26 31.52
N GLU A 145 9.30 17.52 31.90
CA GLU A 145 9.37 16.46 32.90
C GLU A 145 8.59 15.25 32.39
N VAL A 146 9.32 14.17 32.10
CA VAL A 146 8.81 12.86 31.69
C VAL A 146 9.61 11.81 32.44
N ALA A 147 8.91 10.81 32.99
CA ALA A 147 9.55 9.68 33.66
C ALA A 147 10.27 8.80 32.63
N VAL A 148 11.57 8.59 32.83
CA VAL A 148 12.39 7.65 32.07
C VAL A 148 12.98 6.63 33.03
N TYR A 149 13.10 5.40 32.55
CA TYR A 149 13.70 4.29 33.27
C TYR A 149 15.01 3.91 32.57
N ASP A 150 16.12 3.86 33.29
CA ASP A 150 17.42 3.50 32.71
C ASP A 150 17.52 2.01 32.36
N THR A 151 16.67 1.17 32.96
CA THR A 151 16.40 -0.21 32.57
C THR A 151 14.92 -0.53 32.82
N PRO A 152 14.34 -1.62 32.26
CA PRO A 152 12.93 -1.97 32.51
C PRO A 152 12.54 -2.12 33.99
N ASN A 153 13.51 -2.30 34.89
CA ASN A 153 13.34 -2.39 36.34
C ASN A 153 14.22 -1.38 37.12
N GLY A 154 14.70 -0.31 36.47
CA GLY A 154 15.65 0.65 37.04
C GLY A 154 14.98 1.76 37.84
N ASP A 155 15.82 2.59 38.47
CA ASP A 155 15.36 3.81 39.16
C ASP A 155 14.71 4.78 38.17
N MET A 156 13.58 5.35 38.58
CA MET A 156 12.87 6.37 37.82
C MET A 156 13.63 7.69 37.92
N ARG A 157 13.86 8.33 36.77
CA ARG A 157 14.35 9.70 36.70
C ARG A 157 13.42 10.56 35.87
N GLU A 158 13.28 11.83 36.26
CA GLU A 158 12.55 12.82 35.49
C GLU A 158 13.52 13.57 34.59
N VAL A 159 13.25 13.55 33.29
CA VAL A 159 14.04 14.24 32.27
C VAL A 159 13.11 14.96 31.30
N SER A 160 13.65 15.82 30.45
CA SER A 160 12.86 16.39 29.37
C SER A 160 12.44 15.32 28.36
N MET A 161 11.33 15.53 27.66
CA MET A 161 10.89 14.59 26.62
C MET A 161 11.93 14.45 25.50
N THR A 162 12.69 15.51 25.22
CA THR A 162 13.80 15.46 24.25
C THR A 162 14.90 14.50 24.71
N GLU A 163 15.28 14.53 25.99
CA GLU A 163 16.25 13.59 26.56
C GLU A 163 15.70 12.17 26.58
N ALA A 164 14.42 12.00 26.92
CA ALA A 164 13.74 10.70 26.86
C ALA A 164 13.80 10.08 25.45
N MET A 165 13.46 10.88 24.43
CA MET A 165 13.56 10.46 23.03
C MET A 165 15.00 10.11 22.62
N ALA A 166 15.98 10.90 23.07
CA ALA A 166 17.38 10.69 22.74
C ALA A 166 17.90 9.34 23.28
N VAL A 167 17.48 8.92 24.49
CA VAL A 167 17.79 7.59 25.04
C VAL A 167 17.27 6.47 24.14
N CYS A 168 16.13 6.67 23.49
CA CYS A 168 15.54 5.72 22.54
C CYS A 168 16.10 5.85 21.10
N GLY A 169 17.11 6.71 20.86
CA GLY A 169 17.65 6.96 19.52
C GLY A 169 16.73 7.77 18.61
N ILE A 170 15.83 8.57 19.19
CA ILE A 170 14.85 9.39 18.48
C ILE A 170 15.24 10.86 18.62
N GLN A 171 15.11 11.62 17.54
CA GLN A 171 15.28 13.06 17.54
C GLN A 171 14.12 13.72 16.78
N VAL A 172 13.64 14.83 17.31
CA VAL A 172 12.75 15.73 16.57
C VAL A 172 13.62 16.59 15.67
N VAL A 173 13.48 16.42 14.35
CA VAL A 173 14.16 17.24 13.35
C VAL A 173 13.09 18.03 12.60
N GLN A 174 13.32 19.33 12.46
CA GLN A 174 12.48 20.23 11.69
C GLN A 174 13.36 20.98 10.70
N ASP A 175 13.46 20.44 9.49
CA ASP A 175 14.24 21.03 8.43
C ASP A 175 13.40 22.03 7.62
N GLU A 176 13.98 23.18 7.31
CA GLU A 176 13.42 24.08 6.30
C GLU A 176 13.68 23.51 4.90
N ALA A 177 12.62 23.34 4.12
CA ALA A 177 12.70 22.87 2.75
C ALA A 177 12.41 24.02 1.78
N PHE A 178 13.27 24.17 0.76
CA PHE A 178 12.98 25.05 -0.36
C PHE A 178 11.77 24.52 -1.15
N TYR A 179 10.85 25.41 -1.51
CA TYR A 179 9.67 25.10 -2.30
C TYR A 179 9.52 26.06 -3.48
N VAL A 180 8.89 25.58 -4.56
CA VAL A 180 8.54 26.38 -5.74
C VAL A 180 7.10 26.07 -6.08
N GLU A 181 6.24 27.08 -6.05
CA GLU A 181 4.83 26.96 -6.42
C GLU A 181 4.52 27.93 -7.57
N PRO A 182 4.45 27.42 -8.81
CA PRO A 182 4.00 28.22 -9.94
C PRO A 182 2.57 28.71 -9.72
N LYS A 183 2.30 29.96 -10.10
CA LYS A 183 0.92 30.45 -10.17
C LYS A 183 0.18 29.61 -11.22
N LYS A 184 -0.92 29.00 -10.81
CA LYS A 184 -1.81 28.28 -11.72
C LYS A 184 -2.79 29.31 -12.30
N GLU A 185 -2.84 29.46 -13.62
CA GLU A 185 -3.96 30.17 -14.25
C GLU A 185 -5.19 29.27 -14.15
N GLU A 186 -6.27 29.77 -13.55
CA GLU A 186 -7.57 29.08 -13.54
C GLU A 186 -8.01 28.90 -14.99
N THR A 187 -7.91 27.67 -15.50
CA THR A 187 -8.44 27.36 -16.83
C THR A 187 -9.96 27.29 -16.68
N THR A 188 -10.63 28.36 -17.10
CA THR A 188 -12.11 28.43 -17.21
C THR A 188 -12.61 27.50 -18.30
#